data_AF-A0A8T6JCP1-F1
#
_entry.id   AF-A0A8T6JCP1-F1
#
_cell.length_a   1.000
_cell.length_b   1.000
_cell.length_c   1.000
_cell.angle_alpha   90.00
_cell.angle_beta   90.00
_cell.angle_gamma   90.00
#
_symmetry.space_group_name_H-M   'P 1'
#
loop_
_entity.id
_entity.type
_entity.pdbx_description
1 polymer ?
#
loop_
_entity_poly.entity_id
_entity_poly.type
_entity_poly.pdbx_seq_one_letter_code
_entity_poly.pdbx_strand_id
1 'polypeptide(L)'
;MSRAIHVMDDWKHDLAETIVREEDIPFSIVAPFRVGHEFFSRVDPFVMQSSTKAETMDMLLNAGQFHNEIARQSWERGMPVFGSSANTSLQGSKYRYEDIEAPVREAASVHFDYGLSKYANPLGHSSTIIDFRDFSVIRVGVVFDQVAAAFLKHGNVTLVR
;
A
#
# COMPACT_ATOMS: atom_id res chain seq x y z
N MET A 1 -10.78 5.56 3.78
CA MET A 1 -9.59 5.66 4.66
C MET A 1 -8.58 6.68 4.13
N SER A 2 -7.95 6.47 2.96
CA SER A 2 -6.95 7.41 2.38
C SER A 2 -7.42 8.87 2.37
N ARG A 3 -8.63 9.18 1.89
CA ARG A 3 -9.20 10.54 1.92
C ARG A 3 -9.23 11.21 3.30
N ALA A 4 -9.53 10.44 4.34
CA ALA A 4 -9.59 10.95 5.71
C ALA A 4 -8.20 11.18 6.33
N ILE A 5 -7.17 10.47 5.85
CA ILE A 5 -5.83 10.45 6.45
C ILE A 5 -4.86 11.33 5.65
N HIS A 6 -4.77 11.11 4.33
CA HIS A 6 -3.88 11.85 3.45
C HIS A 6 -4.37 13.29 3.25
N VAL A 7 -3.39 14.19 3.15
CA VAL A 7 -3.55 15.61 2.87
C VAL A 7 -3.09 15.84 1.43
N MET A 8 -4.06 15.88 0.52
CA MET A 8 -3.87 16.18 -0.88
C MET A 8 -5.14 16.80 -1.46
N ASP A 9 -5.05 17.42 -2.64
CA ASP A 9 -6.20 18.03 -3.30
C ASP A 9 -7.30 17.00 -3.60
N ASP A 10 -8.56 17.43 -3.59
CA ASP A 10 -9.71 16.54 -3.80
C ASP A 10 -9.62 15.74 -5.12
N TRP A 11 -9.16 16.39 -6.20
CA TRP A 11 -9.00 15.72 -7.49
C TRP A 11 -8.00 14.55 -7.45
N LYS A 12 -6.99 14.61 -6.58
CA LYS A 12 -6.02 13.52 -6.40
C LYS A 12 -6.64 12.35 -5.65
N HIS A 13 -7.51 12.63 -4.68
CA HIS A 13 -8.32 11.61 -4.04
C HIS A 13 -9.30 10.97 -5.03
N ASP A 14 -10.00 11.78 -5.83
CA ASP A 14 -10.94 11.32 -6.85
C ASP A 14 -10.24 10.44 -7.89
N LEU A 15 -9.05 10.83 -8.33
CA LEU A 15 -8.22 10.05 -9.26
C LEU A 15 -7.88 8.67 -8.67
N ALA A 16 -7.37 8.64 -7.43
CA ALA A 16 -7.02 7.39 -6.76
C ALA A 16 -8.23 6.47 -6.60
N GLU A 17 -9.37 7.00 -6.14
CA GLU A 17 -10.62 6.27 -5.98
C GLU A 17 -11.15 5.75 -7.32
N THR A 18 -11.04 6.55 -8.39
CA THR A 18 -11.44 6.16 -9.75
C THR A 18 -10.58 5.02 -10.28
N ILE A 19 -9.24 5.11 -10.15
CA ILE A 19 -8.34 4.05 -10.61
C ILE A 19 -8.63 2.74 -9.85
N VAL A 20 -8.79 2.80 -8.52
CA VAL A 20 -9.14 1.61 -7.72
C VAL A 20 -10.46 1.00 -8.18
N ARG A 21 -11.49 1.82 -8.42
CA ARG A 21 -12.83 1.35 -8.78
C ARG A 21 -12.92 0.83 -10.22
N GLU A 22 -12.25 1.48 -11.17
CA GLU A 22 -12.44 1.22 -12.60
C GLU A 22 -11.40 0.28 -13.21
N GLU A 23 -10.18 0.26 -12.68
CA GLU A 23 -9.09 -0.56 -13.22
C GLU A 23 -8.88 -1.85 -12.41
N ASP A 24 -9.36 -1.90 -11.16
CA ASP A 24 -9.22 -3.06 -10.26
C ASP A 24 -7.76 -3.57 -10.11
N ILE A 25 -6.82 -2.63 -9.98
CA ILE A 25 -5.38 -2.89 -9.82
C ILE A 25 -4.84 -2.35 -8.50
N PRO A 26 -3.83 -3.00 -7.89
CA PRO A 26 -3.18 -2.50 -6.68
C PRO A 26 -2.12 -1.46 -6.98
N PHE A 27 -2.07 -0.41 -6.18
CA PHE A 27 -0.93 0.51 -6.11
C PHE A 27 -0.90 1.22 -4.76
N SER A 28 0.25 1.79 -4.44
CA SER A 28 0.53 2.50 -3.20
C SER A 28 0.56 4.00 -3.42
N ILE A 29 -0.02 4.73 -2.48
CA ILE A 29 -0.01 6.20 -2.44
C ILE A 29 0.89 6.64 -1.30
N VAL A 30 1.89 7.45 -1.63
CA VAL A 30 2.65 8.22 -0.63
C VAL A 30 2.19 9.66 -0.67
N ALA A 31 1.70 10.18 0.46
CA ALA A 31 1.30 11.58 0.57
C ALA A 31 1.52 12.10 2.01
N PRO A 32 1.60 13.42 2.21
CA PRO A 32 1.49 14.01 3.53
C PRO A 32 0.21 13.51 4.22
N PHE A 33 0.23 13.37 5.55
CA PHE A 33 -0.90 12.83 6.29
C PHE A 33 -1.20 13.63 7.55
N ARG A 34 -2.43 13.51 8.04
CA ARG A 34 -2.90 14.16 9.27
C ARG A 34 -2.32 13.43 10.49
N VAL A 35 -1.12 13.81 10.92
CA VAL A 35 -0.42 13.18 12.07
C VAL A 35 -1.29 13.14 13.34
N GLY A 36 -2.05 14.20 13.61
CA GLY A 36 -2.95 14.29 14.77
C GLY A 36 -4.34 13.68 14.57
N HIS A 37 -4.58 12.91 13.51
CA HIS A 37 -5.87 12.27 13.27
C HIS A 37 -6.16 11.22 14.35
N GLU A 38 -7.40 11.20 14.89
CA GLU A 38 -7.80 10.34 16.02
C GLU A 38 -7.52 8.84 15.77
N PHE A 39 -7.59 8.42 14.52
CA PHE A 39 -7.22 7.06 14.09
C PHE A 39 -5.84 6.61 14.59
N PHE A 40 -4.88 7.53 14.74
CA PHE A 40 -3.53 7.21 15.23
C PHE A 40 -3.35 7.39 16.74
N SER A 41 -4.39 7.83 17.47
CA SER A 41 -4.29 8.20 18.90
C SER A 41 -3.79 7.09 19.83
N ARG A 42 -3.96 5.82 19.42
CA ARG A 42 -3.54 4.64 20.19
C ARG A 42 -2.34 3.91 19.58
N VAL A 43 -1.75 4.45 18.53
CA VAL A 43 -0.58 3.85 17.89
C VAL A 43 0.66 4.19 18.69
N ASP A 44 1.48 3.18 18.97
CA ASP A 44 2.75 3.38 19.64
C ASP A 44 3.64 4.35 18.82
N PRO A 45 4.28 5.36 19.45
CA PRO A 45 5.16 6.30 18.76
C PRO A 45 6.27 5.62 17.93
N PHE A 46 6.80 4.48 18.38
CA PHE A 46 7.79 3.70 17.63
C PHE A 46 7.20 3.16 16.32
N VAL A 47 5.96 2.67 16.34
CA VAL A 47 5.28 2.19 15.13
C VAL A 47 5.06 3.35 14.16
N MET A 48 4.63 4.50 14.65
CA MET A 48 4.47 5.70 13.80
C MET A 48 5.81 6.14 13.18
N GLN A 49 6.88 6.19 13.97
CA GLN A 49 8.20 6.61 13.50
C GLN A 49 8.80 5.64 12.48
N SER A 50 8.57 4.34 12.66
CA SER A 50 9.06 3.30 11.74
C SER A 50 8.21 3.16 10.47
N SER A 51 6.98 3.65 10.47
CA SER A 51 6.02 3.51 9.36
C SER A 51 5.80 4.79 8.55
N THR A 52 6.52 5.87 8.85
CA THR A 52 6.40 7.17 8.17
C THR A 52 7.77 7.71 7.77
N LYS A 53 7.82 8.53 6.72
CA LYS A 53 9.07 9.13 6.24
C LYS A 53 8.82 10.55 5.78
N ALA A 54 9.60 11.52 6.28
CA ALA A 54 9.49 12.92 5.86
C ALA A 54 8.04 13.45 5.88
N GLU A 55 7.30 13.14 6.96
CA GLU A 55 5.89 13.50 7.16
C GLU A 55 4.90 12.93 6.13
N THR A 56 5.32 11.95 5.34
CA THR A 56 4.45 11.20 4.44
C THR A 56 4.18 9.79 4.96
N MET A 57 3.05 9.24 4.53
CA MET A 57 2.61 7.89 4.80
C MET A 57 2.37 7.16 3.49
N ASP A 58 2.83 5.91 3.40
CA ASP A 58 2.48 5.00 2.31
C ASP A 58 1.19 4.25 2.69
N MET A 59 0.22 4.22 1.77
CA MET A 59 -0.96 3.39 1.88
C MET A 59 -1.14 2.55 0.61
N LEU A 60 -1.06 1.23 0.76
CA LEU A 60 -1.39 0.27 -0.28
C LEU A 60 -2.91 0.23 -0.49
N LEU A 61 -3.34 0.38 -1.74
CA LEU A 61 -4.73 0.31 -2.16
C LEU A 61 -4.99 -0.94 -3.00
N ASN A 62 -6.20 -1.46 -2.90
CA ASN A 62 -6.75 -2.56 -3.71
C ASN A 62 -5.87 -3.82 -3.83
N ALA A 63 -5.23 -4.24 -2.74
CA ALA A 63 -4.41 -5.46 -2.71
C ALA A 63 -5.23 -6.77 -2.54
N GLY A 64 -6.47 -6.78 -3.02
CA GLY A 64 -7.38 -7.92 -2.99
C GLY A 64 -8.36 -7.94 -1.81
N GLN A 65 -9.37 -8.82 -1.90
CA GLN A 65 -10.52 -8.86 -0.99
C GLN A 65 -10.15 -8.95 0.50
N PHE A 66 -9.13 -9.76 0.84
CA PHE A 66 -8.71 -9.97 2.21
C PHE A 66 -8.04 -8.73 2.80
N HIS A 67 -7.16 -8.09 2.03
CA HIS A 67 -6.53 -6.83 2.41
C HIS A 67 -7.57 -5.71 2.55
N ASN A 68 -8.52 -5.62 1.62
CA ASN A 68 -9.60 -4.64 1.67
C ASN A 68 -10.47 -4.82 2.92
N GLU A 69 -10.73 -6.06 3.33
CA GLU A 69 -11.48 -6.37 4.55
C GLU A 69 -10.70 -6.02 5.82
N ILE A 70 -9.38 -6.25 5.86
CA ILE A 70 -8.52 -5.77 6.95
C ILE A 70 -8.60 -4.24 7.05
N ALA A 71 -8.47 -3.53 5.93
CA ALA A 71 -8.53 -2.06 5.92
C ALA A 71 -9.90 -1.54 6.39
N ARG A 72 -11.00 -2.17 5.95
CA ARG A 72 -12.35 -1.82 6.38
C ARG A 72 -12.53 -2.00 7.90
N GLN A 73 -12.18 -3.18 8.42
CA GLN A 73 -12.32 -3.48 9.85
C GLN A 73 -11.35 -2.65 10.72
N SER A 74 -10.14 -2.39 10.24
CA SER A 74 -9.16 -1.50 10.87
C SER A 74 -9.76 -0.11 11.08
N TRP A 75 -10.34 0.46 10.02
CA TRP A 75 -11.01 1.76 10.06
C TRP A 75 -12.21 1.78 11.03
N GLU A 76 -13.13 0.81 10.92
CA GLU A 76 -14.32 0.74 11.78
C GLU A 76 -14.01 0.58 13.26
N ARG A 77 -12.92 -0.11 13.59
CA ARG A 77 -12.50 -0.33 14.99
C ARG A 77 -11.59 0.77 15.53
N GLY A 78 -11.18 1.73 14.71
CA GLY A 78 -10.16 2.72 15.09
C GLY A 78 -8.84 2.06 15.49
N MET A 79 -8.48 0.95 14.83
CA MET A 79 -7.27 0.18 15.11
C MET A 79 -6.41 0.10 13.85
N PRO A 80 -5.45 1.01 13.66
CA PRO A 80 -4.58 1.00 12.50
C PRO A 80 -3.78 -0.29 12.38
N VAL A 81 -3.66 -0.81 11.16
CA VAL A 81 -2.81 -1.96 10.85
C VAL A 81 -1.62 -1.46 10.05
N PHE A 82 -0.42 -1.68 10.60
CA PHE A 82 0.85 -1.40 9.93
C PHE A 82 1.51 -2.72 9.56
N GLY A 83 2.15 -2.78 8.41
CA GLY A 83 2.84 -3.97 7.96
C GLY A 83 3.90 -3.66 6.92
N SER A 84 5.05 -4.32 7.04
CA SER A 84 6.00 -4.48 5.95
C SER A 84 5.65 -5.70 5.11
N SER A 85 6.36 -5.90 4.01
CA SER A 85 6.33 -7.17 3.31
C SER A 85 6.78 -8.32 4.23
N ALA A 86 6.13 -9.47 4.12
CA ALA A 86 6.35 -10.64 4.96
C ALA A 86 7.62 -11.41 4.53
N ASN A 87 8.77 -10.77 4.71
CA ASN A 87 10.08 -11.32 4.38
C ASN A 87 11.15 -10.70 5.27
N THR A 88 12.26 -11.41 5.41
CA THR A 88 13.47 -10.81 5.97
C THR A 88 13.99 -9.68 5.08
N SER A 89 14.55 -8.63 5.68
CA SER A 89 14.96 -7.43 4.95
C SER A 89 15.88 -7.76 3.76
N LEU A 90 15.64 -7.08 2.63
CA LEU A 90 16.41 -7.21 1.39
C LEU A 90 16.31 -8.56 0.66
N GLN A 91 15.41 -9.47 1.05
CA GLN A 91 15.22 -10.78 0.39
C GLN A 91 14.13 -10.80 -0.71
N GLY A 92 13.63 -9.64 -1.10
CA GLY A 92 12.55 -9.50 -2.08
C GLY A 92 11.19 -10.00 -1.58
N SER A 93 10.15 -9.75 -2.39
CA SER A 93 8.78 -10.18 -2.05
C SER A 93 8.62 -11.69 -2.21
N LYS A 94 7.89 -12.32 -1.29
CA LYS A 94 7.48 -13.73 -1.37
C LYS A 94 6.05 -13.82 -1.86
N TYR A 95 5.76 -14.82 -2.68
CA TYR A 95 4.44 -14.97 -3.32
C TYR A 95 3.70 -16.22 -2.88
N ARG A 96 4.33 -17.07 -2.09
CA ARG A 96 3.75 -18.25 -1.46
C ARG A 96 4.20 -18.32 -0.02
N TYR A 97 3.38 -18.95 0.82
CA TYR A 97 3.70 -19.09 2.23
C TYR A 97 5.00 -19.87 2.45
N GLU A 98 5.23 -20.93 1.67
CA GLU A 98 6.41 -21.79 1.84
C GLU A 98 7.73 -21.08 1.53
N ASP A 99 7.69 -20.02 0.71
CA ASP A 99 8.84 -19.20 0.33
C ASP A 99 9.22 -18.17 1.42
N ILE A 100 8.36 -17.97 2.43
CA ILE A 100 8.62 -17.07 3.55
C ILE A 100 9.65 -17.71 4.50
N GLU A 101 10.66 -16.92 4.87
CA GLU A 101 11.72 -17.41 5.75
C GLU A 101 11.16 -17.90 7.09
N ALA A 102 11.69 -19.02 7.59
CA ALA A 102 11.20 -19.66 8.81
C ALA A 102 11.07 -18.71 10.01
N PRO A 103 12.03 -17.81 10.30
CA PRO A 103 11.89 -16.86 11.42
C PRO A 103 10.67 -15.94 11.30
N VAL A 104 10.26 -15.56 10.08
CA VAL A 104 9.08 -14.72 9.84
C VAL A 104 7.80 -15.54 10.05
N ARG A 105 7.78 -16.79 9.53
CA ARG A 105 6.64 -17.71 9.73
C ARG A 105 6.42 -18.07 11.19
N GLU A 106 7.50 -18.31 11.92
CA GLU A 106 7.49 -18.69 13.33
C GLU A 106 7.11 -17.53 14.25
N ALA A 107 7.42 -16.28 13.87
CA ALA A 107 7.01 -15.10 14.61
C ALA A 107 5.52 -14.74 14.43
N ALA A 108 4.87 -15.24 13.38
CA ALA A 108 3.49 -14.92 13.08
C ALA A 108 2.52 -15.73 13.97
N SER A 109 1.64 -15.04 14.70
CA SER A 109 0.59 -15.71 15.49
C SER A 109 -0.51 -16.33 14.62
N VAL A 110 -0.72 -15.79 13.42
CA VAL A 110 -1.71 -16.27 12.45
C VAL A 110 -1.14 -16.11 11.05
N HIS A 111 -1.41 -17.06 10.16
CA HIS A 111 -1.15 -16.95 8.74
C HIS A 111 -2.39 -17.37 7.94
N PHE A 112 -2.51 -16.84 6.72
CA PHE A 112 -3.57 -17.18 5.78
C PHE A 112 -2.90 -17.60 4.48
N ASP A 113 -3.02 -18.86 4.13
CA ASP A 113 -2.44 -19.41 2.91
C ASP A 113 -3.53 -19.64 1.86
N TYR A 114 -3.55 -18.77 0.85
CA TYR A 114 -4.42 -18.87 -0.32
C TYR A 114 -3.65 -19.39 -1.55
N GLY A 115 -2.44 -19.93 -1.36
CA GLY A 115 -1.55 -20.37 -2.42
C GLY A 115 -0.77 -19.22 -3.06
N LEU A 116 -0.47 -19.37 -4.35
CA LEU A 116 0.35 -18.42 -5.10
C LEU A 116 -0.38 -17.09 -5.32
N SER A 117 0.28 -15.98 -4.94
CA SER A 117 -0.22 -14.63 -5.18
C SER A 117 -0.52 -14.37 -6.66
N LYS A 118 -1.65 -13.71 -6.95
CA LYS A 118 -2.07 -13.25 -8.29
C LYS A 118 -0.98 -12.45 -9.01
N TYR A 119 -0.15 -11.71 -8.27
CA TYR A 119 0.89 -10.84 -8.81
C TYR A 119 2.31 -11.42 -8.66
N ALA A 120 2.41 -12.75 -8.49
CA ALA A 120 3.68 -13.44 -8.50
C ALA A 120 4.48 -13.12 -9.76
N ASN A 121 5.74 -12.73 -9.58
CA ASN A 121 6.62 -12.35 -10.67
C ASN A 121 8.07 -12.73 -10.34
N PRO A 122 8.89 -13.04 -11.37
CA PRO A 122 10.27 -13.45 -11.15
C PRO A 122 11.20 -12.31 -10.68
N LEU A 123 10.74 -11.05 -10.70
CA LEU A 123 11.54 -9.88 -10.35
C LEU A 123 11.50 -9.54 -8.86
N GLY A 124 10.71 -10.27 -8.05
CA GLY A 124 10.58 -10.00 -6.62
C GLY A 124 9.88 -8.68 -6.28
N HIS A 125 9.20 -8.06 -7.26
CA HIS A 125 8.55 -6.76 -7.12
C HIS A 125 7.24 -6.83 -6.31
N SER A 126 7.07 -5.84 -5.43
CA SER A 126 5.81 -5.58 -4.71
C SER A 126 4.97 -4.53 -5.48
N SER A 127 4.02 -3.86 -4.85
CA SER A 127 3.17 -2.82 -5.46
C SER A 127 3.98 -1.67 -6.06
N THR A 128 3.44 -1.04 -7.10
CA THR A 128 3.93 0.25 -7.58
C THR A 128 3.64 1.33 -6.52
N ILE A 129 4.61 2.16 -6.18
CA ILE A 129 4.47 3.26 -5.20
C ILE A 129 4.62 4.60 -5.93
N ILE A 130 3.62 5.47 -5.79
CA ILE A 130 3.59 6.80 -6.40
C ILE A 130 3.57 7.86 -5.30
N ASP A 131 4.41 8.89 -5.44
CA ASP A 131 4.34 10.08 -4.61
C ASP A 131 3.23 11.00 -5.13
N PHE A 132 2.20 11.26 -4.34
CA PHE A 132 1.08 12.09 -4.76
C PHE A 132 1.33 13.59 -4.61
N ARG A 133 2.53 14.01 -4.18
CA ARG A 133 2.92 15.42 -4.21
C ARG A 133 3.20 15.86 -5.64
N ASP A 134 3.96 15.06 -6.38
CA ASP A 134 4.48 15.38 -7.72
C ASP A 134 4.28 14.28 -8.78
N PHE A 135 3.67 13.14 -8.42
CA PHE A 135 3.49 11.95 -9.25
C PHE A 135 4.78 11.27 -9.72
N SER A 136 5.87 11.48 -8.97
CA SER A 136 7.09 10.69 -9.13
C SER A 136 6.87 9.23 -8.72
N VAL A 137 7.52 8.31 -9.44
CA VAL A 137 7.48 6.88 -9.16
C VAL A 137 8.56 6.57 -8.12
N ILE A 138 8.14 6.34 -6.88
CA ILE A 138 9.05 5.92 -5.80
C ILE A 138 9.53 4.48 -6.05
N ARG A 139 8.65 3.62 -6.55
CA ARG A 139 8.97 2.23 -6.87
C ARG A 139 8.17 1.75 -8.05
N VAL A 140 8.86 1.25 -9.08
CA VAL A 140 8.27 0.43 -10.13
C VAL A 140 7.95 -0.93 -9.53
N GLY A 141 6.67 -1.30 -9.51
CA GLY A 141 6.20 -2.55 -8.95
C GLY A 141 5.46 -3.41 -9.95
N VAL A 142 4.67 -4.36 -9.43
CA VAL A 142 3.73 -5.15 -10.22
C VAL A 142 2.77 -4.22 -10.95
N VAL A 143 2.37 -4.66 -12.15
CA VAL A 143 1.41 -3.96 -13.01
C VAL A 143 1.71 -2.47 -13.26
N PHE A 144 2.98 -2.04 -13.16
CA PHE A 144 3.38 -0.64 -13.35
C PHE A 144 2.82 -0.01 -14.62
N ASP A 145 2.92 -0.70 -15.76
CA ASP A 145 2.45 -0.16 -17.04
C ASP A 145 0.92 0.06 -17.04
N GLN A 146 0.16 -0.78 -16.34
CA GLN A 146 -1.29 -0.60 -16.15
C GLN A 146 -1.58 0.60 -15.24
N VAL A 147 -0.81 0.75 -14.16
CA VAL A 147 -0.91 1.91 -13.28
C VAL A 147 -0.61 3.20 -14.07
N ALA A 148 0.48 3.24 -14.84
CA ALA A 148 0.83 4.40 -15.66
C ALA A 148 -0.25 4.73 -16.70
N ALA A 149 -0.80 3.72 -17.37
CA ALA A 149 -1.90 3.90 -18.32
C ALA A 149 -3.17 4.44 -17.63
N ALA A 150 -3.49 3.97 -16.43
CA ALA A 150 -4.63 4.43 -15.65
C ALA A 150 -4.52 5.90 -15.22
N PHE A 151 -3.35 6.32 -14.73
CA PHE A 151 -3.09 7.72 -14.38
C PHE A 151 -3.22 8.64 -15.60
N LEU A 152 -2.72 8.21 -16.76
CA LEU A 152 -2.87 8.96 -18.00
C LEU A 152 -4.34 9.04 -18.44
N LYS A 153 -5.05 7.91 -18.43
CA LYS A 153 -6.45 7.81 -18.86
C LYS A 153 -7.40 8.65 -18.01
N HIS A 154 -7.29 8.55 -16.69
CA HIS A 154 -8.26 9.13 -15.74
C HIS A 154 -7.88 10.51 -15.22
N GLY A 155 -6.57 10.80 -15.17
CA GLY A 155 -6.06 12.05 -14.61
C GLY A 155 -5.33 12.93 -15.61
N ASN A 156 -5.09 12.46 -16.84
CA ASN A 156 -4.15 13.08 -17.78
C ASN A 156 -2.76 13.32 -17.14
N VAL A 157 -2.34 12.37 -16.28
CA VAL A 157 -1.08 12.43 -15.54
C VAL A 157 -0.08 11.43 -16.11
N THR A 158 1.07 11.92 -16.56
CA THR A 158 2.21 11.07 -16.92
C THR A 158 3.08 10.86 -15.70
N LEU A 159 3.26 9.61 -15.29
CA LEU A 159 4.14 9.25 -14.18
C LEU A 159 5.60 9.42 -14.57
N VAL A 160 6.38 10.11 -13.74
CA VAL A 160 7.81 10.36 -13.97
C VAL A 160 8.62 9.31 -13.21
N ARG A 161 9.43 8.53 -13.93
CA ARG A 161 10.35 7.55 -13.35
C ARG A 161 11.60 8.19 -12.77
#